data_AF-A0A498G0D2-F1
#
_entry.id   AF-A0A498G0D2-F1
#
_cell.length_a   1.000
_cell.length_b   1.000
_cell.length_c   1.000
_cell.angle_alpha   90.00
_cell.angle_beta   90.00
_cell.angle_gamma   90.00
#
_symmetry.space_group_name_H-M   'P 1'
#
loop_
_entity.id
_entity.type
_entity.pdbx_description
1 polymer ?
#
loop_
_entity_poly.entity_id
_entity_poly.type
_entity_poly.pdbx_seq_one_letter_code
_entity_poly.pdbx_strand_id
1 'polypeptide(L)'
;SGSYHFDRGFDTMHDASGSAEAGKLKQFVQSNLNKDGILFKTIERIYTKVDAMWSTTVGNESEYERAASLNRRALDWIYEREEGEDWFVWLHYMDVHHPYEAPEEYQRQFLDEPVGIAECRRLSRKGTHHPEEVTDEEWELIRNLYDAE
;
A
#
# COMPACT_ATOMS: atom_id res chain seq x y z
N SER A 1 17.60 -7.47 4.67
CA SER A 1 17.03 -7.85 3.37
C SER A 1 15.52 -7.82 3.44
N GLY A 2 14.89 -7.04 2.56
CA GLY A 2 13.44 -7.07 2.35
C GLY A 2 13.01 -8.40 1.73
N SER A 3 11.71 -8.73 1.78
CA SER A 3 11.16 -10.01 1.30
C SER A 3 11.40 -10.30 -0.19
N TYR A 4 11.75 -9.27 -0.98
CA TYR A 4 11.92 -9.35 -2.43
C TYR A 4 13.37 -9.16 -2.91
N HIS A 5 14.35 -9.09 -2.00
CA HIS A 5 15.79 -8.94 -2.33
C HIS A 5 16.15 -7.72 -3.18
N PHE A 6 15.34 -6.65 -3.11
CA PHE A 6 15.63 -5.37 -3.78
C PHE A 6 16.90 -4.68 -3.26
N ASP A 7 17.43 -5.10 -2.12
CA ASP A 7 18.67 -4.60 -1.52
C ASP A 7 19.94 -5.09 -2.22
N ARG A 8 19.85 -6.06 -3.15
CA ARG A 8 21.04 -6.61 -3.81
C ARG A 8 21.70 -5.57 -4.72
N GLY A 9 22.94 -5.22 -4.41
CA GLY A 9 23.76 -4.30 -5.20
C GLY A 9 23.66 -2.84 -4.78
N PHE A 10 22.96 -2.55 -3.68
CA PHE A 10 22.86 -1.21 -3.10
C PHE A 10 23.56 -1.16 -1.73
N ASP A 11 24.24 -0.05 -1.45
CA ASP A 11 24.86 0.19 -0.13
C ASP A 11 23.82 0.49 0.95
N THR A 12 22.71 1.12 0.57
CA THR A 12 21.59 1.47 1.46
C THR A 12 20.27 1.19 0.77
N MET A 13 19.26 0.76 1.54
CA MET A 13 17.90 0.50 1.04
C MET A 13 16.89 1.00 2.09
N HIS A 14 15.96 1.83 1.65
CA HIS A 14 14.77 2.18 2.43
C HIS A 14 13.60 1.30 1.97
N ASP A 15 13.07 0.48 2.88
CA ASP A 15 11.91 -0.36 2.61
C ASP A 15 10.66 0.31 3.21
N ALA A 16 9.86 0.88 2.32
CA ALA A 16 8.62 1.58 2.66
C ALA A 16 7.40 0.66 2.72
N SER A 17 7.57 -0.66 2.56
CA SER A 17 6.46 -1.61 2.68
C SER A 17 5.86 -1.53 4.10
N GLY A 18 4.58 -1.15 4.15
CA GLY A 18 3.93 -0.63 5.35
C GLY A 18 4.05 -1.51 6.60
N SER A 19 4.33 -0.86 7.74
CA SER A 19 4.22 -1.41 9.10
C SER A 19 5.05 -2.68 9.37
N ALA A 20 6.37 -2.51 9.44
CA ALA A 20 7.29 -3.59 9.79
C ALA A 20 6.89 -4.36 11.06
N GLU A 21 6.11 -3.82 12.00
CA GLU A 21 5.68 -4.54 13.21
C GLU A 21 4.34 -5.28 13.08
N ALA A 22 3.28 -4.62 12.58
CA ALA A 22 1.97 -5.24 12.41
C ALA A 22 1.99 -6.31 11.30
N GLY A 23 2.74 -6.06 10.21
CA GLY A 23 3.00 -7.03 9.15
C GLY A 23 3.79 -8.24 9.66
N LYS A 24 4.81 -8.03 10.52
CA LYS A 24 5.58 -9.13 11.13
C LYS A 24 4.73 -10.00 12.05
N LEU A 25 3.86 -9.40 12.87
CA LEU A 25 2.95 -10.17 13.74
C LEU A 25 1.96 -11.01 12.91
N LYS A 26 1.36 -10.40 11.88
CA LYS A 26 0.46 -11.11 10.95
C LYS A 26 1.19 -12.27 10.25
N GLN A 27 2.39 -12.04 9.74
CA GLN A 27 3.20 -13.04 9.07
C GLN A 27 3.63 -14.16 10.03
N PHE A 28 4.02 -13.84 11.27
CA PHE A 28 4.33 -14.81 12.31
C PHE A 28 3.14 -15.73 12.61
N VAL A 29 1.95 -15.15 12.81
CA VAL A 29 0.70 -15.89 13.06
C VAL A 29 0.36 -16.80 11.88
N GLN A 30 0.45 -16.29 10.64
CA GLN A 30 0.15 -17.07 9.43
C GLN A 30 1.13 -18.22 9.17
N SER A 31 2.38 -18.08 9.61
CA SER A 31 3.46 -19.03 9.28
C SER A 31 3.68 -20.09 10.37
N ASN A 32 3.31 -19.79 11.64
CA ASN A 32 3.62 -20.65 12.79
C ASN A 32 2.40 -21.30 13.44
N LEU A 33 1.17 -20.93 13.06
CA LEU A 33 -0.04 -21.51 13.63
C LEU A 33 -0.79 -22.40 12.63
N ASN A 34 -1.38 -23.47 13.15
CA ASN A 34 -2.29 -24.31 12.39
C ASN A 34 -3.55 -23.52 12.03
N LYS A 35 -3.76 -23.30 10.72
CA LYS A 35 -4.86 -22.49 10.17
C LYS A 35 -6.25 -23.05 10.50
N ASP A 36 -6.35 -24.35 10.76
CA ASP A 36 -7.61 -24.99 11.16
C ASP A 36 -7.86 -24.97 12.67
N GLY A 37 -6.86 -24.54 13.46
CA GLY A 37 -6.91 -24.47 14.91
C GLY A 37 -7.76 -23.30 15.43
N ILE A 38 -8.43 -23.53 16.56
CA ILE A 38 -9.24 -22.51 17.26
C ILE A 38 -8.40 -21.27 17.62
N LEU A 39 -7.13 -21.47 17.97
CA LEU A 39 -6.20 -20.39 18.30
C LEU A 39 -5.94 -19.45 17.11
N PHE A 40 -5.71 -20.01 15.92
CA PHE A 40 -5.54 -19.23 14.69
C PHE A 40 -6.79 -18.42 14.39
N LYS A 41 -7.96 -19.06 14.34
CA LYS A 41 -9.24 -18.39 14.04
C LYS A 41 -9.58 -17.29 15.05
N THR A 42 -9.18 -17.44 16.31
CA THR A 42 -9.39 -16.43 17.35
C THR A 42 -8.47 -15.22 17.15
N ILE A 43 -7.17 -15.47 16.94
CA ILE A 43 -6.18 -14.41 16.70
C ILE A 43 -6.49 -13.66 15.41
N GLU A 44 -6.81 -14.39 14.34
CA GLU A 44 -7.21 -13.81 13.06
C GLU A 44 -8.44 -12.91 13.22
N ARG A 45 -9.49 -13.37 13.93
CA ARG A 45 -10.70 -12.56 14.14
C ARG A 45 -10.44 -11.30 14.96
N ILE A 46 -9.55 -11.37 15.96
CA ILE A 46 -9.12 -10.20 16.73
C ILE A 46 -8.32 -9.25 15.85
N TYR A 47 -7.33 -9.77 15.11
CA TYR A 47 -6.51 -8.98 14.20
C TYR A 47 -7.36 -8.27 13.15
N THR A 48 -8.28 -8.96 12.48
CA THR A 48 -9.16 -8.35 11.47
C THR A 48 -10.08 -7.29 12.06
N LYS A 49 -10.55 -7.45 13.31
CA LYS A 49 -11.33 -6.40 13.99
C LYS A 49 -10.49 -5.19 14.38
N VAL A 50 -9.27 -5.44 14.84
CA VAL A 50 -8.30 -4.39 15.18
C VAL A 50 -7.92 -3.65 13.89
N ASP A 51 -7.50 -4.34 12.84
CA ASP A 51 -7.19 -3.79 11.52
C ASP A 51 -8.37 -3.00 10.91
N ALA A 52 -9.60 -3.51 11.01
CA ALA A 52 -10.80 -2.76 10.61
C ALA A 52 -11.00 -1.49 11.45
N MET A 53 -10.72 -1.53 12.75
CA MET A 53 -10.84 -0.38 13.64
C MET A 53 -9.72 0.66 13.41
N TRP A 54 -8.49 0.20 13.20
CA TRP A 54 -7.34 1.06 12.90
C TRP A 54 -7.43 1.66 11.49
N SER A 55 -7.93 0.93 10.49
CA SER A 55 -8.19 1.49 9.16
C SER A 55 -9.29 2.56 9.17
N THR A 56 -10.27 2.49 10.07
CA THR A 56 -11.22 3.60 10.28
C THR A 56 -10.66 4.79 11.07
N THR A 57 -9.61 4.61 11.89
CA THR A 57 -9.07 5.68 12.76
C THR A 57 -7.79 6.33 12.19
N VAL A 58 -7.02 5.60 11.39
CA VAL A 58 -5.80 6.02 10.66
C VAL A 58 -6.08 6.16 9.15
N GLY A 59 -7.36 6.12 8.75
CA GLY A 59 -7.86 5.95 7.38
C GLY A 59 -7.55 7.03 6.34
N ASN A 60 -6.54 7.88 6.58
CA ASN A 60 -6.07 8.90 5.65
C ASN A 60 -4.69 8.60 5.05
N GLU A 61 -3.99 7.55 5.48
CA GLU A 61 -2.71 7.17 4.88
C GLU A 61 -2.87 6.02 3.87
N SER A 62 -2.27 6.22 2.71
CA SER A 62 -2.27 5.28 1.59
C SER A 62 -1.60 3.96 1.95
N GLU A 63 -1.98 2.85 1.30
CA GLU A 63 -1.41 1.52 1.56
C GLU A 63 0.11 1.47 1.28
N TYR A 64 0.56 2.26 0.31
CA TYR A 64 1.98 2.42 -0.04
C TYR A 64 2.45 3.85 0.20
N GLU A 65 3.75 4.01 0.47
CA GLU A 65 4.35 5.35 0.53
C GLU A 65 4.23 6.03 -0.84
N ARG A 66 3.73 7.27 -0.83
CA ARG A 66 3.48 8.06 -2.04
C ARG A 66 4.75 8.51 -2.73
N ALA A 67 4.67 8.64 -4.06
CA ALA A 67 5.75 9.20 -4.88
C ALA A 67 6.24 10.56 -4.36
N ALA A 68 5.35 11.42 -3.86
CA ALA A 68 5.73 12.72 -3.31
C ALA A 68 6.65 12.61 -2.07
N SER A 69 6.42 11.61 -1.20
CA SER A 69 7.27 11.36 -0.03
C SER A 69 8.62 10.76 -0.45
N LEU A 70 8.59 9.76 -1.34
CA LEU A 70 9.79 9.14 -1.90
C LEU A 70 10.68 10.17 -2.63
N ASN A 71 10.09 11.06 -3.42
CA ASN A 71 10.80 12.14 -4.12
C ASN A 71 11.48 13.07 -3.14
N ARG A 72 10.78 13.51 -2.09
CA ARG A 72 11.36 14.39 -1.07
C ARG A 72 12.57 13.74 -0.41
N ARG A 73 12.44 12.48 0.02
CA ARG A 73 13.54 11.73 0.63
C ARG A 73 14.74 11.58 -0.30
N ALA A 74 14.50 11.25 -1.57
CA ALA A 74 15.58 11.10 -2.54
C ALA A 74 16.28 12.42 -2.81
N LEU A 75 15.52 13.52 -2.95
CA LEU A 75 16.09 14.86 -3.13
C LEU A 75 16.90 15.30 -1.91
N ASP A 76 16.37 15.12 -0.70
CA ASP A 76 17.09 15.41 0.54
C ASP A 76 18.41 14.63 0.61
N TRP A 77 18.38 13.33 0.30
CA TRP A 77 19.57 12.47 0.25
C TRP A 77 20.59 12.94 -0.81
N ILE A 78 20.12 13.37 -1.98
CA ILE A 78 20.98 13.89 -3.07
C ILE A 78 21.64 15.22 -2.65
N TYR A 79 20.88 16.13 -2.03
CA TYR A 79 21.39 17.44 -1.61
C TYR A 79 22.43 17.37 -0.48
N GLU A 80 22.50 16.25 0.23
CA GLU A 80 23.51 15.97 1.24
C GLU A 80 24.79 15.33 0.67
N ARG A 81 24.93 15.13 -0.66
CA ARG A 81 26.15 14.56 -1.28
C ARG A 81 27.20 15.62 -1.54
N GLU A 82 28.47 15.25 -1.36
CA GLU A 82 29.59 16.16 -1.65
C GLU A 82 29.79 16.30 -3.17
N GLU A 83 30.31 17.46 -3.59
CA GLU A 83 30.66 17.67 -5.00
C GLU A 83 31.74 16.67 -5.44
N GLY A 84 31.45 15.92 -6.51
CA GLY A 84 32.38 14.95 -7.09
C GLY A 84 32.22 13.51 -6.59
N GLU A 85 31.25 13.22 -5.72
CA GLU A 85 30.88 11.86 -5.36
C GLU A 85 30.03 11.20 -6.46
N ASP A 86 30.44 10.02 -6.91
CA ASP A 86 29.61 9.19 -7.79
C ASP A 86 28.53 8.48 -6.97
N TRP A 87 27.28 8.55 -7.43
CA TRP A 87 26.16 7.89 -6.79
C TRP A 87 25.16 7.33 -7.80
N PHE A 88 24.40 6.33 -7.34
CA PHE A 88 23.27 5.76 -8.05
C PHE A 88 22.10 5.67 -7.09
N VAL A 89 20.96 6.25 -7.46
CA VAL A 89 19.72 6.18 -6.67
C VAL A 89 18.61 5.56 -7.51
N TRP A 90 17.83 4.68 -6.90
CA TRP A 90 16.68 4.04 -7.53
C TRP A 90 15.45 4.24 -6.64
N LEU A 91 14.36 4.71 -7.25
CA LEU A 91 13.06 4.87 -6.61
C LEU A 91 12.09 3.86 -7.22
N HIS A 92 11.34 3.18 -6.36
CA HIS A 92 10.30 2.24 -6.77
C HIS A 92 8.93 2.79 -6.39
N TYR A 93 8.26 3.42 -7.34
CA TYR A 93 6.91 3.98 -7.13
C TYR A 93 5.85 2.88 -7.11
N MET A 94 4.88 3.02 -6.22
CA MET A 94 3.78 2.07 -6.03
C MET A 94 2.39 2.71 -6.20
N ASP A 95 2.31 4.00 -6.52
CA ASP A 95 1.05 4.76 -6.61
C ASP A 95 0.04 4.12 -7.59
N VAL A 96 0.51 3.61 -8.73
CA VAL A 96 -0.34 2.93 -9.74
C VAL A 96 -0.69 1.47 -9.39
N HIS A 97 -0.23 0.96 -8.25
CA HIS A 97 -0.61 -0.37 -7.78
C HIS A 97 -1.94 -0.29 -7.02
N HIS A 98 -2.78 -1.31 -7.16
CA HIS A 98 -4.01 -1.37 -6.39
C HIS A 98 -3.71 -1.52 -4.88
N PRO A 99 -4.49 -0.94 -3.96
CA PRO A 99 -5.69 -0.13 -4.20
C PRO A 99 -5.38 1.24 -4.82
N TYR A 100 -6.22 1.66 -5.76
CA TYR A 100 -6.13 2.99 -6.38
C TYR A 100 -6.73 4.03 -5.43
N GLU A 101 -5.85 4.76 -4.73
CA GLU A 101 -6.13 5.66 -3.62
C GLU A 101 -5.78 7.12 -3.94
N ALA A 102 -5.54 7.50 -5.19
CA ALA A 102 -5.10 8.84 -5.61
C ALA A 102 -5.65 10.01 -4.76
N PRO A 103 -4.85 11.06 -4.49
CA PRO A 103 -5.34 12.27 -3.81
C PRO A 103 -6.62 12.83 -4.43
N GLU A 104 -7.48 13.45 -3.61
CA GLU A 104 -8.78 13.98 -4.08
C GLU A 104 -8.66 14.91 -5.29
N GLU A 105 -7.58 15.71 -5.36
CA GLU A 105 -7.32 16.63 -6.47
C GLU A 105 -7.11 15.93 -7.82
N TYR A 106 -6.62 14.69 -7.82
CA TYR A 106 -6.48 13.88 -9.04
C TYR A 106 -7.74 13.08 -9.32
N GLN A 107 -8.40 12.56 -8.29
CA GLN A 107 -9.70 11.90 -8.45
C GLN A 107 -10.74 12.81 -9.09
N ARG A 108 -10.79 14.10 -8.71
CA ARG A 108 -11.73 15.09 -9.29
C ARG A 108 -11.54 15.37 -10.79
N GLN A 109 -10.48 14.86 -11.41
CA GLN A 109 -10.30 14.95 -12.87
C GLN A 109 -11.09 13.87 -13.62
N PHE A 110 -11.45 12.79 -12.95
CA PHE A 110 -12.11 11.61 -13.54
C PHE A 110 -13.42 11.22 -12.84
N LEU A 111 -13.67 11.78 -11.66
CA LEU A 111 -14.85 11.54 -10.82
C LEU A 111 -15.51 12.85 -10.43
N ASP A 112 -16.84 12.88 -10.41
CA ASP A 112 -17.60 14.04 -9.91
C ASP A 112 -17.32 14.27 -8.41
N GLU A 113 -17.24 13.18 -7.64
CA GLU A 113 -16.89 13.21 -6.22
C GLU A 113 -15.81 12.18 -5.89
N PRO A 114 -14.79 12.54 -5.09
CA PRO A 114 -13.78 11.61 -4.64
C PRO A 114 -14.35 10.45 -3.83
N VAL A 115 -13.68 9.31 -4.00
CA VAL A 115 -13.90 8.09 -3.25
C VAL A 115 -12.87 8.02 -2.12
N GLY A 116 -13.34 7.74 -0.91
CA GLY A 116 -12.47 7.56 0.24
C GLY A 116 -11.65 6.26 0.16
N ILE A 117 -10.48 6.26 0.79
CA ILE A 117 -9.52 5.14 0.81
C ILE A 117 -10.16 3.78 1.17
N ALA A 118 -11.09 3.77 2.13
CA ALA A 118 -11.77 2.53 2.54
C ALA A 118 -12.56 1.89 1.38
N GLU A 119 -13.19 2.71 0.55
CA GLU A 119 -13.96 2.25 -0.60
C GLU A 119 -13.04 1.85 -1.76
N CYS A 120 -11.95 2.59 -2.02
CA CYS A 120 -10.89 2.18 -2.94
C CYS A 120 -10.35 0.78 -2.61
N ARG A 121 -10.09 0.51 -1.33
CA ARG A 121 -9.65 -0.82 -0.83
C ARG A 121 -10.72 -1.88 -0.97
N ARG A 122 -12.00 -1.56 -0.71
CA ARG A 122 -13.12 -2.48 -0.91
C ARG A 122 -13.22 -2.91 -2.37
N LEU A 123 -13.20 -1.94 -3.29
CA LEU A 123 -13.26 -2.17 -4.73
C LEU A 123 -12.07 -2.98 -5.22
N SER A 124 -10.85 -2.63 -4.79
CA SER A 124 -9.64 -3.38 -5.12
C SER A 124 -9.72 -4.84 -4.66
N ARG A 125 -10.11 -5.09 -3.40
CA ARG A 125 -10.27 -6.45 -2.89
C ARG A 125 -11.31 -7.24 -3.67
N LYS A 126 -12.46 -6.63 -3.98
CA LYS A 126 -13.53 -7.24 -4.76
C LYS A 126 -13.06 -7.57 -6.18
N GLY A 127 -12.42 -6.62 -6.87
CA GLY A 127 -11.88 -6.82 -8.22
C GLY A 127 -10.81 -7.90 -8.30
N THR A 128 -9.96 -8.03 -7.27
CA THR A 128 -8.89 -9.04 -7.25
C THR A 128 -9.40 -10.45 -6.89
N HIS A 129 -10.35 -10.58 -5.96
CA HIS A 129 -10.73 -11.90 -5.40
C HIS A 129 -12.09 -12.42 -5.90
N HIS A 130 -12.99 -11.52 -6.29
CA HIS A 130 -14.36 -11.81 -6.71
C HIS A 130 -14.75 -10.99 -7.95
N PRO A 131 -13.95 -11.02 -9.04
CA PRO A 131 -14.19 -10.21 -10.24
C PRO A 131 -15.56 -10.47 -10.88
N GLU A 132 -16.11 -11.68 -10.72
CA GLU A 132 -17.44 -12.07 -11.18
C GLU A 132 -18.59 -11.39 -10.44
N GLU A 133 -18.33 -10.86 -9.24
CA GLU A 133 -19.32 -10.15 -8.43
C GLU A 133 -19.29 -8.63 -8.66
N VAL A 134 -18.30 -8.11 -9.39
CA VAL A 134 -18.12 -6.68 -9.67
C VAL A 134 -19.13 -6.23 -10.71
N THR A 135 -19.90 -5.18 -10.40
CA THR A 135 -20.89 -4.63 -11.33
C THR A 135 -20.23 -3.78 -12.43
N ASP A 136 -20.95 -3.51 -13.52
CA ASP A 136 -20.45 -2.62 -14.58
C ASP A 136 -20.12 -1.21 -14.05
N GLU A 137 -20.94 -0.69 -13.13
CA GLU A 137 -20.70 0.59 -12.44
C GLU A 137 -19.43 0.55 -11.57
N GLU A 138 -19.20 -0.55 -10.83
CA GLU A 138 -17.97 -0.70 -10.05
C GLU A 138 -16.74 -0.86 -10.96
N TRP A 139 -16.86 -1.51 -12.12
CA TRP A 139 -15.77 -1.60 -13.11
C TRP A 139 -15.46 -0.25 -13.75
N GLU A 140 -16.47 0.58 -14.02
CA GLU A 140 -16.26 1.96 -14.45
C GLU A 140 -15.57 2.77 -13.36
N LEU A 141 -16.03 2.65 -12.11
CA LEU A 141 -15.41 3.32 -10.98
C LEU A 141 -13.95 2.91 -10.77
N ILE A 142 -13.62 1.62 -10.85
CA ILE A 142 -12.24 1.12 -10.74
C ILE A 142 -11.36 1.70 -11.86
N ARG A 143 -11.87 1.82 -13.08
CA ARG A 143 -11.14 2.42 -14.21
C ARG A 143 -10.89 3.91 -13.97
N ASN A 144 -11.90 4.66 -13.54
CA ASN A 144 -11.74 6.08 -13.23
C ASN A 144 -10.77 6.31 -12.06
N LEU A 145 -10.76 5.42 -11.07
CA LEU A 145 -9.78 5.46 -9.98
C LEU A 145 -8.37 5.14 -10.47
N TYR A 146 -8.21 4.21 -11.42
CA TYR A 146 -6.91 3.93 -12.05
C TYR A 146 -6.41 5.13 -12.87
N ASP A 147 -7.29 5.77 -13.64
CA ASP A 147 -6.94 6.96 -14.44
C ASP A 147 -6.53 8.15 -13.56
N ALA A 148 -6.94 8.16 -12.28
CA ALA A 148 -6.62 9.21 -11.32
C ALA A 148 -5.24 9.06 -10.63
N GLU A 149 -4.53 7.93 -10.78
CA GLU A 149 -3.18 7.73 -10.17
C GLU A 149 -2.04 8.49 -10.87
#